data_AF-A0A3N5FAH0-F1
#
_entry.id   AF-A0A3N5FAH0-F1
#
_cell.length_a   1.000
_cell.length_b   1.000
_cell.length_c   1.000
_cell.angle_alpha   90.00
_cell.angle_beta   90.00
_cell.angle_gamma   90.00
#
_symmetry.space_group_name_H-M   'P 1'
#
loop_
_entity.id
_entity.type
_entity.pdbx_description
1 polymer ?
#
loop_
_entity_poly.entity_id
_entity_poly.type
_entity_poly.pdbx_seq_one_letter_code
_entity_poly.pdbx_strand_id
1 'polypeptide(L)'
;MKRLALILAFPAVASCTNQYGYKEEFSLYYDKPASETTSERTERREIVAWGKNPKEKARIGFLHKYETKVVGSRQYRESWYIFDKLGVTRVGFITAEGKFHRFSKTGTLDEEVLYEGKIVTTGLKIFFGLPLTHNLDLEEIDPYK
;
A
#
# COMPACT_ATOMS: atom_id res chain seq x y z
N MET A 1 34.57 29.43 -47.83
CA MET A 1 33.12 29.56 -48.07
C MET A 1 32.45 28.19 -47.92
N LYS A 2 31.74 27.96 -46.81
CA LYS A 2 30.36 27.43 -46.73
C LYS A 2 30.07 27.11 -45.27
N ARG A 3 29.01 27.75 -44.77
CA ARG A 3 28.47 27.67 -43.42
C ARG A 3 27.64 26.40 -43.30
N LEU A 4 27.73 25.70 -42.18
CA LEU A 4 26.61 24.92 -41.63
C LEU A 4 26.61 25.10 -40.12
N ALA A 5 25.72 25.97 -39.66
CA ALA A 5 25.24 25.99 -38.30
C ALA A 5 24.12 24.94 -38.19
N LEU A 6 24.18 24.07 -37.19
CA LEU A 6 23.07 23.20 -36.81
C LEU A 6 22.57 23.67 -35.45
N ILE A 7 21.36 24.21 -35.43
CA ILE A 7 20.67 24.73 -34.26
C ILE A 7 19.88 23.58 -33.60
N LEU A 8 20.06 23.49 -32.27
CA LEU A 8 19.18 23.01 -31.19
C LEU A 8 18.00 22.08 -31.51
N ALA A 9 17.99 20.93 -30.83
CA ALA A 9 16.78 20.38 -30.25
C ALA A 9 17.11 19.61 -28.95
N PHE A 10 16.88 20.24 -27.80
CA PHE A 10 16.58 19.51 -26.58
C PHE A 10 15.07 19.20 -26.59
N PRO A 11 14.70 17.95 -26.30
CA PRO A 11 13.62 17.72 -25.36
C PRO A 11 14.20 17.03 -24.14
N ALA A 12 14.17 17.76 -23.02
CA ALA A 12 14.16 17.16 -21.71
C ALA A 12 12.95 16.22 -21.66
N VAL A 13 13.20 14.93 -21.48
CA VAL A 13 12.22 14.05 -20.84
C VAL A 13 12.91 13.52 -19.62
N ALA A 14 12.72 14.24 -18.51
CA ALA A 14 12.90 13.65 -17.20
C ALA A 14 11.93 12.47 -17.12
N SER A 15 12.43 11.27 -17.39
CA SER A 15 11.78 10.07 -16.88
C SER A 15 12.08 10.06 -15.39
N CYS A 16 11.23 10.74 -14.62
CA CYS A 16 11.11 10.51 -13.20
C CYS A 16 10.65 9.07 -13.02
N THR A 17 11.61 8.14 -13.04
CA THR A 17 11.43 6.87 -12.37
C THR A 17 11.34 7.24 -10.89
N ASN A 18 10.12 7.40 -10.38
CA ASN A 18 9.88 7.18 -8.96
C ASN A 18 10.09 5.68 -8.72
N GLN A 19 11.35 5.27 -8.77
CA GLN A 19 11.83 4.03 -8.24
C GLN A 19 11.68 4.20 -6.73
N TYR A 20 10.50 3.84 -6.23
CA TYR A 20 10.29 3.64 -4.80
C TYR A 20 11.30 2.56 -4.39
N GLY A 21 12.46 3.01 -3.93
CA GLY A 21 13.55 2.15 -3.50
C GLY A 21 13.10 1.45 -2.24
N TYR A 22 12.57 0.24 -2.40
CA TYR A 22 12.37 -0.67 -1.29
C TYR A 22 13.74 -0.93 -0.65
N LYS A 23 13.96 -0.39 0.55
CA LYS A 23 15.15 -0.68 1.37
C LYS A 23 15.21 -2.16 1.71
N GLU A 24 16.40 -2.65 2.05
CA GLU A 24 16.72 -4.05 2.33
C GLU A 24 15.74 -4.74 3.30
N GLU A 25 15.16 -4.04 4.28
CA GLU A 25 14.19 -4.67 5.20
C GLU A 25 12.92 -5.19 4.51
N PHE A 26 12.47 -4.57 3.41
CA PHE A 26 11.33 -5.07 2.64
C PHE A 26 11.65 -6.41 1.97
N SER A 27 12.92 -6.65 1.65
CA SER A 27 13.40 -7.91 1.06
C SER A 27 13.58 -9.04 2.07
N LEU A 28 13.62 -8.74 3.37
CA LEU A 28 13.80 -9.73 4.45
C LEU A 28 12.51 -10.45 4.82
N TYR A 29 11.38 -9.74 4.77
CA TYR A 29 10.07 -10.33 5.07
C TYR A 29 9.42 -10.96 3.83
N TYR A 30 9.90 -10.56 2.66
CA TYR A 30 9.32 -10.88 1.37
C TYR A 30 10.43 -10.87 0.33
N ASP A 31 10.72 -12.02 -0.28
CA ASP A 31 11.72 -12.11 -1.36
C ASP A 31 11.53 -10.95 -2.33
N LYS A 32 12.62 -10.21 -2.62
CA LYS A 32 12.67 -9.34 -3.81
C LYS A 32 12.21 -10.23 -4.95
N PRO A 33 11.08 -9.94 -5.60
CA PRO A 33 10.72 -10.69 -6.77
C PRO A 33 11.85 -10.50 -7.77
N ALA A 34 12.59 -11.57 -8.02
CA ALA A 34 13.50 -11.66 -9.14
C ALA A 34 12.61 -11.58 -10.39
N SER A 35 12.31 -10.34 -10.80
CA SER A 35 11.17 -9.93 -11.64
C SER A 35 9.79 -10.26 -11.04
N GLU A 36 8.93 -9.25 -10.86
CA GLU A 36 7.49 -9.49 -10.65
C GLU A 36 6.84 -9.84 -11.98
N THR A 37 5.97 -10.84 -12.00
CA THR A 37 4.87 -10.88 -12.98
C THR A 37 3.65 -10.17 -12.43
N THR A 38 2.61 -10.02 -13.27
CA THR A 38 1.33 -9.34 -12.97
C THR A 38 0.87 -9.53 -11.52
N SER A 39 0.71 -8.41 -10.81
CA SER A 39 0.01 -8.36 -9.52
C SER A 39 -1.41 -7.87 -9.77
N GLU A 40 -2.40 -8.65 -9.36
CA GLU A 40 -3.81 -8.29 -9.50
C GLU A 40 -4.41 -7.97 -8.14
N ARG A 41 -5.17 -6.88 -8.07
CA ARG A 41 -5.96 -6.57 -6.88
C ARG A 41 -7.20 -7.44 -6.90
N THR A 42 -7.26 -8.42 -6.00
CA THR A 42 -8.39 -9.34 -5.88
C THR A 42 -9.47 -8.84 -4.93
N GLU A 43 -9.13 -7.89 -4.05
CA GLU A 43 -10.08 -7.38 -3.08
C GLU A 43 -9.86 -5.90 -2.75
N ARG A 44 -10.95 -5.20 -2.46
CA ARG A 44 -10.96 -3.82 -1.99
C ARG A 44 -12.06 -3.62 -0.95
N ARG A 45 -11.68 -3.23 0.26
CA ARG A 45 -12.60 -2.85 1.34
C ARG A 45 -12.36 -1.43 1.81
N GLU A 46 -13.42 -0.75 2.20
CA GLU A 46 -13.36 0.51 2.93
C GLU A 46 -13.13 0.23 4.40
N ILE A 47 -12.21 0.99 5.00
CA ILE A 47 -11.98 0.96 6.43
C ILE A 47 -12.80 2.10 7.00
N VAL A 48 -13.81 1.76 7.80
CA VAL A 48 -14.78 2.72 8.30
C VAL A 48 -14.83 2.64 9.83
N ALA A 49 -14.75 3.79 10.50
CA ALA A 49 -14.71 3.84 11.96
C ALA A 49 -15.69 4.87 12.52
N TRP A 50 -16.13 4.64 13.76
CA TRP A 50 -16.96 5.57 14.52
C TRP A 50 -16.71 5.43 16.02
N GLY A 51 -17.02 6.49 16.76
CA GLY A 51 -17.00 6.48 18.21
C GLY A 51 -18.22 5.75 18.78
N LYS A 52 -18.96 6.42 19.66
CA LYS A 52 -20.15 5.82 20.31
C LYS A 52 -21.37 5.79 19.40
N ASN A 53 -21.49 6.77 18.49
CA ASN A 53 -22.67 6.97 17.66
C ASN A 53 -22.42 6.44 16.24
N PRO A 54 -23.15 5.41 15.77
CA PRO A 54 -23.00 4.87 14.42
C PRO A 54 -23.26 5.89 13.29
N LYS A 55 -23.96 6.99 13.57
CA LYS A 55 -24.19 8.06 12.58
C LYS A 55 -22.92 8.87 12.27
N GLU A 56 -21.90 8.79 13.11
CA GLU A 56 -20.60 9.45 12.92
C GLU A 56 -19.62 8.59 12.12
N LYS A 57 -20.11 7.48 11.55
CA LYS A 57 -19.34 6.57 10.72
C LYS A 57 -18.66 7.31 9.57
N ALA A 58 -17.34 7.19 9.52
CA ALA A 58 -16.49 7.86 8.54
C ALA A 58 -15.44 6.91 7.97
N ARG A 59 -15.22 7.00 6.66
CA ARG A 59 -14.14 6.29 5.97
C ARG A 59 -12.79 6.90 6.36
N ILE A 60 -11.88 6.04 6.82
CA ILE A 60 -10.54 6.45 7.24
C ILE A 60 -9.42 5.89 6.35
N GLY A 61 -9.73 4.88 5.54
CA GLY A 61 -8.77 4.26 4.64
C GLY A 61 -9.40 3.20 3.74
N PHE A 62 -8.55 2.52 2.98
CA PHE A 62 -8.93 1.32 2.24
C PHE A 62 -7.95 0.19 2.55
N LEU A 63 -8.47 -1.03 2.55
CA LEU A 63 -7.69 -2.25 2.64
C LEU A 63 -7.79 -2.98 1.30
N HIS A 64 -6.65 -3.17 0.64
CA HIS A 64 -6.58 -3.86 -0.65
C HIS A 64 -5.83 -5.18 -0.50
N LYS A 65 -6.41 -6.26 -1.03
CA LYS A 65 -5.72 -7.54 -1.18
C LYS A 65 -5.20 -7.65 -2.60
N TYR A 66 -3.96 -8.08 -2.72
CA TYR A 66 -3.32 -8.39 -3.99
C TYR A 66 -2.89 -9.85 -3.99
N GLU A 67 -3.03 -10.47 -5.16
CA GLU A 67 -2.38 -11.73 -5.47
C GLU A 67 -1.29 -11.48 -6.50
N THR A 68 -0.07 -11.87 -6.13
CA THR A 68 1.11 -11.72 -6.95
C THR A 68 1.60 -13.10 -7.37
N LYS A 69 1.73 -13.33 -8.67
CA LYS A 69 2.38 -14.53 -9.18
C LYS A 69 3.89 -14.36 -9.09
N VAL A 70 4.55 -15.25 -8.34
CA VAL A 70 6.01 -15.23 -8.19
C VAL A 70 6.65 -15.85 -9.43
N VAL A 71 7.63 -15.16 -10.03
CA VAL A 71 8.34 -15.65 -11.21
C VAL A 71 9.06 -16.97 -10.89
N GLY A 72 8.94 -17.93 -11.81
CA GLY A 72 9.50 -19.27 -11.62
C GLY A 72 8.72 -20.17 -10.65
N SER A 73 7.63 -19.66 -10.05
CA SER A 73 6.75 -20.43 -9.15
C SER A 73 5.38 -20.70 -9.78
N ARG A 74 4.78 -21.82 -9.39
CA ARG A 74 3.35 -22.11 -9.62
C ARG A 74 2.45 -21.53 -8.52
N GLN A 75 3.04 -20.92 -7.50
CA GLN A 75 2.33 -20.41 -6.34
C GLN A 75 2.02 -18.91 -6.48
N TYR A 76 0.90 -18.51 -5.92
CA TYR A 76 0.50 -17.13 -5.73
C TYR A 76 0.83 -16.70 -4.31
N ARG A 77 1.18 -15.43 -4.17
CA ARG A 77 1.41 -14.81 -2.87
C ARG A 77 0.36 -13.74 -2.63
N GLU A 78 -0.28 -13.80 -1.47
CA GLU A 78 -1.20 -12.79 -1.02
C GLU A 78 -0.45 -11.65 -0.33
N SER A 79 -0.92 -10.42 -0.50
CA SER A 79 -0.38 -9.25 0.18
C SER A 79 -1.49 -8.23 0.45
N TRP A 80 -1.46 -7.63 1.63
CA TRP A 80 -2.46 -6.66 2.07
C TRP A 80 -1.83 -5.27 2.20
N TYR A 81 -2.40 -4.29 1.51
CA TYR A 81 -1.96 -2.89 1.55
C TYR A 81 -3.04 -1.99 2.14
N ILE A 82 -2.61 -1.05 2.97
CA ILE A 82 -3.46 -0.02 3.57
C ILE A 82 -3.27 1.26 2.79
N PHE A 83 -4.36 1.86 2.34
CA PHE A 83 -4.37 3.13 1.62
C PHE A 83 -5.02 4.23 2.44
N ASP A 84 -4.68 5.48 2.12
CA ASP A 84 -5.30 6.68 2.69
C ASP A 84 -6.83 6.70 2.49
N LYS A 85 -7.53 7.62 3.15
CA LYS A 85 -9.00 7.76 3.07
C LYS A 85 -9.54 8.00 1.65
N LEU A 86 -8.70 8.38 0.70
CA LEU A 86 -9.05 8.61 -0.70
C LEU A 86 -8.78 7.38 -1.58
N GLY A 87 -8.01 6.41 -1.07
CA GLY A 87 -7.62 5.20 -1.78
C GLY A 87 -6.49 5.42 -2.77
N VAL A 88 -5.79 6.56 -2.68
CA VAL A 88 -4.79 6.97 -3.67
C VAL A 88 -3.39 6.59 -3.22
N THR A 89 -3.04 6.92 -1.97
CA THR A 89 -1.67 6.71 -1.45
C THR A 89 -1.62 5.45 -0.61
N ARG A 90 -0.63 4.57 -0.85
CA ARG A 90 -0.29 3.49 0.08
C ARG A 90 0.33 4.10 1.34
N VAL A 91 -0.25 3.81 2.49
CA VAL A 91 0.24 4.30 3.79
C VAL A 91 0.82 3.20 4.66
N GLY A 92 0.62 1.93 4.29
CA GLY A 92 1.22 0.80 4.98
C GLY A 92 0.86 -0.54 4.34
N PHE A 93 1.29 -1.62 4.99
CA PHE A 93 0.94 -2.99 4.61
C PHE A 93 0.86 -3.90 5.84
N ILE A 94 0.26 -5.07 5.64
CA ILE A 94 0.11 -6.12 6.65
C ILE A 94 0.87 -7.36 6.19
N THR A 95 1.71 -7.93 7.05
CA THR A 95 2.45 -9.15 6.74
C THR A 95 1.56 -10.39 6.79
N ALA A 96 2.02 -11.52 6.24
CA ALA A 96 1.31 -12.81 6.35
C ALA A 96 1.11 -13.25 7.82
N GLU A 97 2.01 -12.84 8.70
CA GLU A 97 1.95 -13.08 10.15
C GLU A 97 1.02 -12.10 10.88
N GLY A 98 0.48 -11.10 10.19
CA GLY A 98 -0.41 -10.08 10.73
C GLY A 98 0.30 -8.85 11.32
N LYS A 99 1.59 -8.63 11.00
CA LYS A 99 2.33 -7.44 11.47
C LYS A 99 1.97 -6.23 10.62
N PHE A 100 1.82 -5.07 11.27
CA PHE A 100 1.46 -3.81 10.61
C PHE A 100 2.70 -2.93 10.44
N HIS A 101 2.93 -2.46 9.21
CA HIS A 101 4.02 -1.56 8.88
C HIS A 101 3.49 -0.30 8.22
N ARG A 102 4.07 0.86 8.55
CA ARG A 102 3.67 2.15 8.00
C ARG A 102 4.75 2.67 7.05
N PHE A 103 4.32 3.29 5.95
CA PHE A 103 5.22 4.05 5.10
C PHE A 103 5.41 5.46 5.65
N SER A 104 6.64 5.95 5.61
CA SER A 104 6.95 7.35 5.88
C SER A 104 6.32 8.25 4.80
N LYS A 105 6.29 9.56 5.06
CA LYS A 105 5.75 10.55 4.10
C LYS A 105 6.47 10.56 2.75
N THR A 106 7.70 10.06 2.68
CA THR A 106 8.48 9.96 1.43
C THR A 106 8.28 8.62 0.72
N GLY A 107 7.40 7.75 1.22
CA GLY A 107 7.13 6.44 0.65
C GLY A 107 8.18 5.38 0.99
N THR A 108 9.14 5.72 1.86
CA THR A 108 10.08 4.75 2.43
C THR A 108 9.38 3.95 3.51
N LEU A 109 9.79 2.70 3.76
CA LEU A 109 9.38 1.99 4.95
C LEU A 109 9.87 2.75 6.19
N ASP A 110 8.96 3.16 7.06
CA ASP A 110 9.33 3.43 8.44
C ASP A 110 9.40 2.04 9.10
N GLU A 111 10.54 1.67 9.68
CA GLU A 111 10.75 0.36 10.32
C GLU A 111 9.82 0.10 11.52
N GLU A 112 8.94 1.04 11.83
CA GLU A 112 8.03 0.97 12.96
C GLU A 112 6.96 -0.12 12.74
N VAL A 113 7.22 -1.29 13.34
CA VAL A 113 6.22 -2.32 13.56
C VAL A 113 5.28 -1.81 14.64
N LEU A 114 4.06 -1.42 14.24
CA LEU A 114 3.09 -0.85 15.17
C LEU A 114 2.41 -1.91 16.05
N TYR A 115 2.39 -3.17 15.60
CA TYR A 115 1.76 -4.28 16.32
C TYR A 115 2.20 -5.65 15.78
N GLU A 116 2.42 -6.61 16.69
CA GLU A 116 2.69 -8.02 16.37
C GLU A 116 1.55 -8.91 16.90
N GLY A 117 0.69 -9.41 16.01
CA GLY A 117 -0.36 -10.37 16.37
C GLY A 117 -1.49 -10.48 15.34
N LYS A 118 -2.25 -11.59 15.37
CA LYS A 118 -3.45 -11.77 14.54
C LYS A 118 -4.67 -11.08 15.16
N ILE A 119 -4.70 -9.75 15.13
CA ILE A 119 -5.92 -8.99 15.38
C ILE A 119 -6.10 -7.93 14.30
N VAL A 120 -6.88 -8.25 13.27
CA VAL A 120 -7.00 -7.44 12.03
C VAL A 120 -7.64 -6.08 12.28
N THR A 121 -8.80 -6.03 12.95
CA THR A 121 -9.49 -4.75 13.20
C THR A 121 -8.83 -3.94 14.32
N THR A 122 -8.32 -4.58 15.38
CA THR A 122 -7.55 -3.90 16.44
C THR A 122 -6.23 -3.36 15.91
N GLY A 123 -5.51 -4.15 15.09
CA GLY A 123 -4.30 -3.70 14.42
C GLY A 123 -4.55 -2.49 13.53
N LEU A 124 -5.68 -2.46 12.81
CA LEU A 124 -6.11 -1.27 12.06
C LEU A 124 -6.42 -0.08 12.98
N LYS A 125 -7.08 -0.28 14.13
CA LYS A 125 -7.30 0.80 15.10
C LYS A 125 -5.98 1.40 15.57
N ILE A 126 -5.03 0.55 15.98
CA ILE A 126 -3.68 0.98 16.39
C ILE A 126 -2.98 1.69 15.22
N PHE A 127 -3.04 1.10 14.03
CA PHE A 127 -2.46 1.66 12.82
C PHE A 127 -3.00 3.05 12.50
N PHE A 128 -4.28 3.34 12.74
CA PHE A 128 -4.85 4.67 12.51
C PHE A 128 -4.80 5.58 13.76
N GLY A 129 -4.22 5.13 14.87
CA GLY A 129 -4.20 5.89 16.13
C GLY A 129 -5.58 6.06 16.75
N LEU A 130 -6.51 5.16 16.48
CA LEU A 130 -7.86 5.18 17.03
C LEU A 130 -7.87 4.62 18.46
N PRO A 131 -8.69 5.19 19.36
CA PRO A 131 -8.97 4.55 20.64
C PRO A 131 -9.54 3.14 20.44
N LEU A 132 -9.13 2.17 21.24
CA LEU A 132 -9.62 0.78 21.13
C LEU A 132 -11.14 0.65 21.33
N THR A 133 -11.74 1.62 22.01
CA THR A 133 -13.18 1.77 22.22
C THR A 133 -13.95 2.21 20.98
N HIS A 134 -13.27 2.70 19.93
CA HIS A 134 -13.92 2.97 18.66
C HIS A 134 -14.35 1.67 17.99
N ASN A 135 -15.43 1.76 17.25
CA ASN A 135 -15.86 0.69 16.36
C ASN A 135 -15.14 0.83 15.01
N LEU A 136 -14.90 -0.30 14.35
CA LEU A 136 -14.25 -0.35 13.05
C LEU A 136 -14.85 -1.51 12.24
N ASP A 137 -15.31 -1.19 11.04
CA ASP A 137 -15.79 -2.15 10.05
C ASP A 137 -14.92 -2.12 8.80
N LEU A 138 -14.92 -3.24 8.09
CA LEU A 138 -14.38 -3.38 6.75
C LEU A 138 -15.55 -3.61 5.79
N GLU A 139 -15.93 -2.56 5.06
CA GLU A 139 -17.07 -2.60 4.14
C GLU A 139 -16.59 -2.99 2.75
N GLU A 140 -17.22 -4.00 2.14
CA GLU A 140 -16.94 -4.37 0.75
C GLU A 140 -17.41 -3.26 -0.18
N ILE A 141 -16.58 -2.94 -1.17
CA ILE A 141 -17.00 -2.03 -2.24
C ILE A 141 -17.67 -2.85 -3.31
N ASP A 142 -18.97 -2.63 -3.49
CA ASP A 142 -19.69 -3.14 -4.65
C ASP A 142 -19.03 -2.59 -5.93
N PRO A 143 -18.44 -3.43 -6.79
CA PRO A 143 -17.76 -2.96 -8.00
C PRO A 143 -18.71 -2.32 -9.03
N TYR A 144 -20.02 -2.40 -8.81
CA TYR A 144 -21.07 -1.91 -9.72
C TYR A 144 -21.80 -0.65 -9.21
N LYS A 145 -21.36 -0.04 -8.09
CA LYS A 145 -21.87 1.24 -7.59
C LYS A 145 -20.85 2.36 -7.66
#